data_AF-A0A098YPW4-F1
#
_entry.id   AF-A0A098YPW4-F1
#
_cell.length_a   1.000
_cell.length_b   1.000
_cell.length_c   1.000
_cell.angle_alpha   90.00
_cell.angle_beta   90.00
_cell.angle_gamma   90.00
#
_symmetry.space_group_name_H-M   'P 1'
#
loop_
_entity.id
_entity.type
_entity.pdbx_description
1 polymer ?
#
loop_
_entity_poly.entity_id
_entity_poly.type
_entity_poly.pdbx_seq_one_letter_code
_entity_poly.pdbx_strand_id
1 'polypeptide(L)' 'MNEKLLDRVSVEKIDALVDALSEVISSMRIMAENSYSCYRNEAYWACYSLRNMMFTSLRRREQKSAGE' A
#
# COMPACT_ATOMS: atom_id res chain seq x y z
N MET A 1 -21.20 12.42 0.14
CA MET A 1 -19.78 12.35 -0.28
C MET A 1 -19.55 10.99 -0.92
N ASN A 2 -19.01 10.89 -2.15
CA ASN A 2 -18.81 9.60 -2.82
C ASN A 2 -17.73 8.79 -2.09
N GLU A 3 -18.15 7.86 -1.24
CA GLU A 3 -17.25 6.90 -0.59
C GLU A 3 -16.58 6.01 -1.65
N LYS A 4 -15.25 6.00 -1.66
CA LYS A 4 -14.51 5.06 -2.50
C LYS A 4 -14.60 3.66 -1.90
N LEU A 5 -14.35 2.62 -2.71
CA LEU A 5 -14.37 1.23 -2.25
C LEU A 5 -13.53 1.03 -0.98
N LEU A 6 -12.31 1.57 -0.97
CA LEU A 6 -11.41 1.46 0.18
C LEU A 6 -11.91 2.22 1.40
N ASP A 7 -12.79 3.23 1.26
CA ASP A 7 -13.36 3.97 2.39
C ASP A 7 -14.35 3.09 3.21
N ARG A 8 -14.81 1.96 2.65
CA ARG A 8 -15.72 1.00 3.31
C ARG A 8 -15.02 -0.14 4.07
N VAL A 9 -13.71 -0.25 3.96
CA VAL A 9 -12.91 -1.29 4.65
C VAL A 9 -12.45 -0.76 6.02
N SER A 10 -12.38 -1.58 7.07
CA SER A 10 -11.91 -1.09 8.37
C SER A 10 -10.45 -0.62 8.31
N VAL A 11 -10.08 0.36 9.14
CA VAL A 11 -8.73 0.94 9.15
C VAL A 11 -7.69 -0.15 9.42
N GLU A 12 -7.96 -1.01 10.40
CA GLU A 12 -7.07 -2.07 10.88
C GLU A 12 -6.76 -3.08 9.76
N LYS A 13 -7.74 -3.37 8.89
CA LYS A 13 -7.54 -4.27 7.75
C LYS A 13 -6.71 -3.63 6.64
N ILE A 14 -6.87 -2.33 6.42
CA ILE A 14 -6.04 -1.60 5.45
C ILE A 14 -4.61 -1.52 5.97
N ASP A 15 -4.43 -1.24 7.26
CA ASP A 15 -3.13 -1.15 7.93
C ASP A 15 -2.37 -2.47 7.88
N ALA A 16 -3.01 -3.57 8.31
CA ALA A 16 -2.44 -4.92 8.22
C ALA A 16 -2.04 -5.31 6.78
N LEU A 17 -2.82 -4.86 5.78
CA LEU A 17 -2.48 -5.09 4.37
C LEU A 17 -1.31 -4.23 3.90
N VAL A 18 -1.19 -2.98 4.39
CA VAL A 18 -0.02 -2.13 4.11
C VAL A 18 1.25 -2.76 4.65
N ASP A 19 1.20 -3.30 5.88
CA ASP A 19 2.33 -3.98 6.50
C ASP A 19 2.74 -5.23 5.71
N ALA A 20 1.78 -6.12 5.41
CA ALA A 20 2.05 -7.33 4.63
C ALA A 20 2.64 -7.01 3.24
N LEU A 21 2.10 -6.00 2.54
CA LEU A 21 2.66 -5.58 1.26
C LEU A 21 4.06 -4.99 1.40
N SER A 22 4.34 -4.26 2.48
CA SER A 22 5.66 -3.70 2.75
C SER A 22 6.71 -4.79 2.99
N GLU A 23 6.35 -5.87 3.68
CA GLU A 23 7.19 -7.05 3.86
C GLU A 23 7.45 -7.77 2.53
N VAL A 24 6.42 -7.97 1.70
CA VAL A 24 6.57 -8.59 0.38
C VAL A 24 7.51 -7.78 -0.51
N ILE A 25 7.28 -6.46 -0.62
CA ILE A 25 8.12 -5.54 -1.39
C ILE A 25 9.57 -5.57 -0.91
N SER A 26 9.78 -5.61 0.41
CA SER A 26 11.13 -5.67 1.00
C SER A 26 11.81 -7.00 0.70
N SER A 27 11.07 -8.12 0.80
CA SER A 27 11.57 -9.45 0.48
C SER A 27 11.96 -9.56 -1.00
N MET A 28 11.15 -9.01 -1.91
CA MET A 28 11.47 -8.96 -3.33
C MET A 28 12.76 -8.18 -3.62
N ARG A 29 12.99 -7.07 -2.89
CA ARG A 29 14.24 -6.29 -3.02
C ARG A 29 15.46 -7.04 -2.52
N ILE A 30 15.33 -7.80 -1.44
CA ILE A 30 16.43 -8.59 -0.85
C ILE A 30 16.78 -9.78 -1.75
N MET A 31 15.78 -10.45 -2.33
CA MET A 31 15.99 -11.61 -3.20
C MET A 31 16.44 -11.24 -4.62
N ALA A 32 16.26 -9.99 -5.05
CA ALA A 32 16.68 -9.56 -6.37
C ALA A 32 18.22 -9.53 -6.48
N GLU A 33 18.75 -10.05 -7.58
CA GLU A 33 20.19 -10.06 -7.87
C GLU A 33 20.80 -8.65 -7.82
N ASN A 34 20.00 -7.65 -8.21
CA ASN A 34 20.32 -6.24 -8.09
C ASN A 34 19.04 -5.38 -8.10
N SER A 35 19.18 -4.11 -7.73
CA SER A 35 18.07 -3.15 -7.71
C SER A 35 17.38 -2.99 -9.07
N TYR A 36 18.13 -3.05 -10.16
CA TYR A 36 17.61 -2.90 -11.52
C TYR A 36 16.63 -4.03 -11.90
N SER A 37 17.00 -5.28 -11.59
CA SER A 37 16.15 -6.46 -11.83
C SER A 37 14.85 -6.38 -11.02
N CYS A 38 14.93 -5.93 -9.76
CA CYS A 38 13.75 -5.71 -8.91
C CYS A 38 12.82 -4.64 -9.50
N TYR A 39 13.35 -3.53 -10.00
CA TYR A 39 12.54 -2.46 -10.57
C TYR A 39 11.98 -2.76 -11.95
N ARG A 40 12.43 -3.81 -12.63
CA ARG A 40 11.76 -4.33 -13.83
C ARG A 40 10.71 -5.40 -13.52
N ASN A 41 10.61 -5.84 -12.27
CA ASN A 41 9.65 -6.84 -11.87
C ASN A 41 8.24 -6.22 -11.80
N GLU A 42 7.32 -6.70 -12.63
CA GLU A 42 5.93 -6.19 -12.67
C GLU A 42 5.18 -6.49 -11.36
N ALA A 43 5.41 -7.64 -10.75
CA ALA A 43 4.79 -7.99 -9.48
C ALA A 43 5.26 -7.06 -8.35
N TYR A 44 6.51 -6.58 -8.40
CA TYR A 44 7.01 -5.58 -7.45
C TYR A 44 6.19 -4.29 -7.58
N TRP A 45 6.00 -3.79 -8.80
CA TRP A 45 5.22 -2.58 -9.03
C TRP A 45 3.73 -2.73 -8.74
N ALA A 46 3.16 -3.91 -8.98
CA ALA A 46 1.78 -4.21 -8.60
C ALA A 46 1.62 -4.12 -7.07
N CYS A 47 2.50 -4.78 -6.30
CA CYS A 47 2.48 -4.72 -4.84
C CYS A 47 2.70 -3.29 -4.34
N TYR A 48 3.65 -2.56 -4.93
CA TYR A 48 3.96 -1.19 -4.58
C TYR A 48 2.78 -0.24 -4.85
N SER A 49 2.11 -0.41 -5.99
CA SER A 49 0.94 0.37 -6.36
C SER A 49 -0.24 0.10 -5.42
N LEU A 50 -0.49 -1.16 -5.09
CA LEU A 50 -1.53 -1.55 -4.12
C LEU A 50 -1.25 -0.94 -2.75
N ARG A 51 -0.02 -1.07 -2.23
CA ARG A 51 0.38 -0.45 -0.96
C ARG A 51 0.10 1.05 -0.95
N ASN A 52 0.48 1.76 -2.02
CA ASN A 52 0.26 3.20 -2.12
C ASN A 52 -1.23 3.59 -2.18
N MET A 53 -2.06 2.79 -2.85
CA MET A 53 -3.52 3.02 -2.86
C MET A 53 -4.11 2.87 -1.46
N MET A 54 -3.69 1.84 -0.71
CA MET A 54 -4.11 1.62 0.67
C MET A 54 -3.66 2.77 1.59
N PHE A 55 -2.39 3.15 1.52
CA PHE A 55 -1.83 4.26 2.28
C PHE A 55 -2.52 5.60 1.97
N THR A 56 -2.80 5.87 0.70
CA THR A 56 -3.57 7.06 0.27
C THR A 56 -4.98 7.05 0.86
N SER A 57 -5.58 5.87 1.02
CA SER A 57 -6.88 5.74 1.67
C SER A 57 -6.81 6.06 3.16
N LEU A 58 -5.80 5.56 3.87
CA LEU A 58 -5.56 5.88 5.29
C LEU A 58 -5.37 7.39 5.50
N ARG A 59 -4.45 8.00 4.74
CA ARG A 59 -4.18 9.44 4.82
C ARG A 59 -5.43 10.29 4.61
N ARG A 60 -6.31 9.92 3.68
CA ARG A 60 -7.58 10.63 3.45
C ARG A 60 -8.53 10.54 4.65
N ARG A 61 -8.50 9.46 5.42
CA ARG A 61 -9.33 9.29 6.62
C ARG A 61 -8.79 10.09 7.80
N GLU A 62 -7.49 10.10 7.98
CA GLU A 62 -6.84 10.97 8.98
C GLU A 62 -7.16 12.44 8.72
N GLN A 63 -7.04 12.88 7.45
CA GLN A 63 -7.39 14.25 7.06
C GLN A 63 -8.86 14.63 7.30
N LYS A 64 -9.79 13.68 7.14
CA LYS A 64 -11.20 13.90 7.49
C LYS A 64 -11.39 14.01 9.01
N SER A 65 -10.70 13.17 9.78
CA SER A 65 -10.82 13.13 11.24
C SER A 65 -10.16 14.35 11.91
N ALA A 66 -9.15 14.96 11.27
CA ALA A 66 -8.46 16.15 11.77
C ALA A 66 -9.11 17.48 11.36
N GLY A 67 -10.15 17.44 10.50
CA GLY A 67 -10.89 18.61 10.03
C GLY A 67 -12.25 18.79 10.70
N GLU A 68 -12.61 17.93 11.66
CA GLU A 68 -13.72 18.07 12.61
C GLU A 68 -13.22 18.67 13.93
#